data_AF-A0A2H3EW87-F1
#
_entry.id   AF-A0A2H3EW87-F1
#
_cell.length_a   1.000
_cell.length_b   1.000
_cell.length_c   1.000
_cell.angle_alpha   90.00
_cell.angle_beta   90.00
_cell.angle_gamma   90.00
#
_symmetry.space_group_name_H-M   'P 1'
#
loop_
_entity.id
_entity.type
_entity.pdbx_description
1 polymer ?
#
loop_
_entity_poly.entity_id
_entity_poly.type
_entity_poly.pdbx_seq_one_letter_code
_entity_poly.pdbx_strand_id
1 'polypeptide(L)'
;MDSPHQRIRAKIKDLDAEIAALAVLNPESTPRTISKRRELYEYLDERVVALAETIEQSRPTVEESSREEVEEPEKDAEKETGLDKRFSEIAEAFSADAFSAHWFRAVLLEHPGSGSTAEIEDRAFRRIIRGWKDEEESWATTLQPLVDERADWDAFCDRGTTNVGIGDVSKQLTAINKLLVAQENDARGKAWVAMVIQMVEMIRFNKVWKKHDNGGGDRKWKTKYWEDGCREENKRLYRNWDNAIGSHKEALTKKVKKQYQAYKRQQQHILKTREPLVALYDCFGAAVFMDRVWYPRDQRRSGGYVKLLQKVCKEQREDAAETRTASTTSFLLALKVLATDKVVGYVTAFLAEYKVVT
;
A
#
# COMPACT_ATOMS: atom_id res chain seq x y z
N MET A 1 14.45 -47.51 -11.40
CA MET A 1 13.46 -46.71 -10.65
C MET A 1 13.02 -45.57 -11.54
N ASP A 2 11.72 -45.37 -11.73
CA ASP A 2 11.22 -44.29 -12.60
C ASP A 2 11.58 -42.92 -12.05
N SER A 3 12.01 -42.02 -12.95
CA SER A 3 12.29 -40.62 -12.63
C SER A 3 11.02 -39.93 -12.10
N PRO A 4 11.12 -38.97 -11.15
CA PRO A 4 9.98 -38.19 -10.67
C PRO A 4 9.12 -37.61 -11.80
N HIS A 5 9.75 -37.18 -12.90
CA HIS A 5 9.06 -36.68 -14.09
C HIS A 5 8.26 -37.77 -14.84
N GLN A 6 8.75 -39.00 -14.87
CA GLN A 6 8.03 -40.13 -15.47
C GLN A 6 6.80 -40.50 -14.64
N ARG A 7 6.90 -40.46 -13.31
CA ARG A 7 5.76 -40.68 -12.39
C ARG A 7 4.69 -39.59 -12.52
N ILE A 8 5.10 -38.32 -12.66
CA ILE A 8 4.18 -37.20 -12.90
C ILE A 8 3.44 -37.38 -14.23
N ARG A 9 4.16 -37.71 -15.31
CA ARG A 9 3.55 -37.94 -16.64
C ARG A 9 2.56 -39.11 -16.64
N ALA A 10 2.87 -40.20 -15.94
CA ALA A 10 1.95 -41.33 -15.81
C ALA A 10 0.65 -40.92 -15.09
N LYS A 11 0.76 -40.19 -13.97
CA LYS A 11 -0.41 -39.68 -13.23
C LYS A 11 -1.26 -38.71 -14.03
N ILE A 12 -0.66 -37.84 -14.86
CA ILE A 12 -1.39 -36.94 -15.76
C ILE A 12 -2.19 -37.75 -16.79
N LYS A 13 -1.56 -38.76 -17.40
CA LYS A 13 -2.19 -39.63 -18.39
C LYS A 13 -3.37 -40.42 -17.81
N ASP A 14 -3.25 -40.88 -16.57
CA ASP A 14 -4.35 -41.57 -15.86
C ASP A 14 -5.51 -40.61 -15.58
N LEU A 15 -5.22 -39.37 -15.17
CA LEU A 15 -6.24 -38.33 -14.96
C LEU A 15 -6.97 -37.95 -16.25
N ASP A 16 -6.25 -37.82 -17.37
CA ASP A 16 -6.86 -37.53 -18.67
C ASP A 16 -7.80 -38.65 -19.12
N ALA A 17 -7.44 -39.91 -18.88
CA ALA A 17 -8.29 -41.06 -19.17
C ALA A 17 -9.57 -41.07 -18.30
N GLU A 18 -9.45 -40.75 -17.01
CA GLU A 18 -10.58 -40.65 -16.07
C GLU A 18 -11.51 -39.48 -16.42
N ILE A 19 -10.97 -38.33 -16.84
CA ILE A 19 -11.74 -37.17 -17.31
C ILE A 19 -12.46 -37.49 -18.62
N ALA A 20 -11.80 -38.17 -19.57
CA ALA A 20 -12.42 -38.58 -20.82
C ALA A 20 -13.61 -39.53 -20.58
N ALA A 21 -13.52 -40.43 -19.60
CA ALA A 21 -14.63 -41.31 -19.22
C ALA A 21 -15.85 -40.54 -18.67
N LEU A 22 -15.67 -39.35 -18.10
CA LEU A 22 -16.76 -38.50 -17.62
C LEU A 22 -17.53 -37.76 -18.71
N ALA A 23 -16.92 -37.58 -19.88
CA ALA A 23 -17.57 -36.97 -21.04
C ALA A 23 -18.60 -37.89 -21.71
N VAL A 24 -18.52 -39.21 -21.45
CA VAL A 24 -19.39 -40.24 -22.06
C VAL A 24 -20.73 -40.41 -21.30
N LEU A 25 -20.87 -39.81 -20.12
CA LEU A 25 -22.11 -39.90 -19.32
C LEU A 25 -23.18 -38.92 -19.83
N ASN A 26 -24.31 -39.46 -20.32
CA ASN A 26 -25.43 -38.69 -20.88
C ASN A 26 -26.00 -37.68 -19.87
N PRO A 27 -26.14 -36.38 -20.20
CA PRO A 27 -26.64 -35.33 -19.31
C PRO A 27 -28.06 -35.56 -18.76
N GLU A 28 -28.89 -36.40 -19.38
CA GLU A 28 -30.25 -36.72 -18.89
C GLU A 28 -30.30 -37.92 -17.92
N SER A 29 -29.15 -38.40 -17.45
CA SER A 29 -29.11 -39.60 -16.61
C SER A 29 -29.74 -39.39 -15.22
N THR A 30 -30.37 -40.45 -14.71
CA THR A 30 -31.08 -40.50 -13.41
C THR A 30 -30.31 -39.84 -12.25
N PRO A 31 -30.98 -39.37 -11.17
CA PRO A 31 -30.34 -38.69 -10.03
C PRO A 31 -29.15 -39.43 -9.41
N ARG A 32 -29.16 -40.77 -9.45
CA ARG A 32 -28.06 -41.63 -8.98
C ARG A 32 -26.79 -41.47 -9.81
N THR A 33 -26.92 -41.25 -11.12
CA THR A 33 -25.80 -40.99 -12.04
C THR A 33 -25.20 -39.59 -11.82
N ILE A 34 -26.03 -38.61 -11.45
CA ILE A 34 -25.57 -37.24 -11.10
C ILE A 34 -24.77 -37.26 -9.78
N SER A 35 -25.20 -38.00 -8.76
CA SER A 35 -24.43 -38.18 -7.52
C SER A 35 -23.08 -38.83 -7.80
N LYS A 36 -23.07 -39.90 -8.59
CA LYS A 36 -21.84 -40.59 -8.99
C LYS A 36 -20.90 -39.67 -9.77
N ARG A 37 -21.44 -38.78 -10.62
CA ARG A 37 -20.66 -37.76 -11.34
C ARG A 37 -20.04 -36.74 -10.38
N ARG A 38 -20.78 -36.30 -9.36
CA ARG A 38 -20.27 -35.38 -8.33
C ARG A 38 -19.14 -36.00 -7.51
N GLU A 39 -19.33 -37.24 -7.04
CA GLU A 39 -18.30 -38.01 -6.31
C GLU A 39 -17.04 -38.20 -7.16
N LEU A 40 -17.20 -38.47 -8.46
CA LEU A 40 -16.08 -38.56 -9.40
C LEU A 40 -15.36 -37.22 -9.63
N TYR A 41 -16.10 -36.09 -9.71
CA TYR A 41 -15.47 -34.76 -9.80
C TYR A 41 -14.71 -34.40 -8.52
N GLU A 42 -15.25 -34.72 -7.36
CA GLU A 42 -14.58 -34.52 -6.07
C GLU A 42 -13.31 -35.38 -5.97
N TYR A 43 -13.40 -36.65 -6.38
CA TYR A 43 -12.25 -37.56 -6.46
C TYR A 43 -11.14 -37.05 -7.41
N LEU A 44 -11.53 -36.51 -8.57
CA LEU A 44 -10.58 -35.94 -9.52
C LEU A 44 -9.93 -34.64 -9.01
N ASP A 45 -10.70 -33.76 -8.36
CA ASP A 45 -10.17 -32.53 -7.75
C ASP A 45 -9.12 -32.86 -6.68
N GLU A 46 -9.38 -33.87 -5.85
CA GLU A 46 -8.42 -34.37 -4.85
C GLU A 46 -7.13 -34.91 -5.49
N ARG A 47 -7.23 -35.68 -6.59
CA ARG A 47 -6.05 -36.22 -7.28
C ARG A 47 -5.25 -35.13 -8.00
N VAL A 48 -5.91 -34.13 -8.57
CA VAL A 48 -5.24 -32.98 -9.20
C VAL A 48 -4.46 -32.17 -8.16
N VAL A 49 -5.06 -31.92 -6.98
CA VAL A 49 -4.39 -31.24 -5.86
C VAL A 49 -3.16 -32.03 -5.39
N ALA A 50 -3.29 -33.35 -5.20
CA ALA A 50 -2.17 -34.20 -4.79
C ALA A 50 -1.03 -34.25 -5.84
N LEU A 51 -1.38 -34.19 -7.13
CA LEU A 51 -0.42 -34.11 -8.21
C LEU A 51 0.33 -32.77 -8.23
N ALA A 52 -0.37 -31.66 -7.99
CA ALA A 52 0.24 -30.34 -7.89
C ALA A 52 1.29 -30.26 -6.75
N GLU A 53 1.00 -30.86 -5.60
CA GLU A 53 1.97 -30.97 -4.50
C GLU A 53 3.19 -31.82 -4.88
N THR A 54 2.97 -32.92 -5.60
CA THR A 54 4.06 -33.79 -6.11
C THR A 54 4.96 -33.02 -7.08
N ILE A 55 4.38 -32.20 -7.96
CA ILE A 55 5.13 -31.34 -8.91
C ILE A 55 5.96 -30.32 -8.15
N GLU A 56 5.38 -29.66 -7.13
CA GLU A 56 6.09 -28.64 -6.36
C GLU A 56 7.26 -29.24 -5.56
N GLN A 57 7.08 -30.43 -4.99
CA GLN A 57 8.15 -31.17 -4.30
C GLN A 57 9.23 -31.71 -5.24
N SER A 58 8.91 -31.88 -6.53
CA SER A 58 9.85 -32.35 -7.56
C SER A 58 10.56 -31.19 -8.25
N ARG A 59 10.27 -29.93 -7.92
CA ARG A 59 11.03 -28.79 -8.42
C ARG A 59 12.43 -28.83 -7.82
N PRO A 60 13.49 -28.67 -8.63
CA PRO A 60 14.84 -28.59 -8.10
C PRO A 60 14.92 -27.42 -7.13
N THR A 61 15.28 -27.70 -5.88
CA THR A 61 15.62 -26.69 -4.89
C THR A 61 16.81 -25.91 -5.43
N VAL A 62 16.60 -24.64 -5.78
CA VAL A 62 17.73 -23.74 -6.00
C VAL A 62 18.38 -23.59 -4.64
N GLU A 63 19.53 -24.25 -4.45
CA GLU A 63 20.38 -24.01 -3.29
C GLU A 63 20.75 -22.53 -3.30
N GLU A 64 20.09 -21.75 -2.44
CA GLU A 64 20.63 -20.48 -2.01
C GLU A 64 21.99 -20.80 -1.39
N SER A 65 23.04 -20.51 -2.16
CA SER A 65 24.42 -20.48 -1.71
C SER A 65 24.47 -19.81 -0.35
N SER A 66 24.74 -20.61 0.68
CA SER A 66 25.12 -20.16 2.00
C SER A 66 26.41 -19.37 1.85
N ARG A 67 26.26 -18.06 1.62
CA ARG A 67 27.34 -17.10 1.73
C ARG A 67 27.74 -17.07 3.19
N GLU A 68 28.84 -17.73 3.52
CA GLU A 68 29.50 -17.60 4.82
C GLU A 68 29.64 -16.11 5.12
N GLU A 69 29.01 -15.68 6.21
CA GLU A 69 29.19 -14.36 6.80
C GLU A 69 30.62 -14.29 7.32
N VAL A 70 31.53 -13.79 6.48
CA VAL A 70 32.76 -13.17 6.95
C VAL A 70 32.33 -11.90 7.68
N GLU A 71 32.47 -11.89 9.01
CA GLU A 71 32.40 -10.68 9.82
C GLU A 71 33.48 -9.72 9.34
N GLU A 72 33.10 -8.76 8.47
CA GLU A 72 33.87 -7.55 8.20
C GLU A 72 33.46 -6.48 9.22
N PRO A 73 34.32 -6.13 10.21
CA PRO A 73 33.97 -5.21 11.29
C PRO A 73 34.00 -3.71 10.92
N GLU A 74 34.00 -3.33 9.63
CA GLU A 74 34.19 -1.91 9.22
C GLU A 74 32.99 -1.25 8.51
N LYS A 75 31.92 -1.98 8.17
CA LYS A 75 30.80 -1.43 7.37
C LYS A 75 29.79 -0.56 8.14
N ASP A 76 29.81 -0.57 9.47
CA ASP A 76 28.82 0.17 10.25
C ASP A 76 29.24 1.62 10.51
N ALA A 77 30.55 1.90 10.62
CA ALA A 77 31.06 3.26 10.78
C ALA A 77 30.84 4.12 9.52
N GLU A 78 31.07 3.56 8.32
CA GLU A 78 30.87 4.28 7.05
C GLU A 78 29.38 4.55 6.75
N LYS A 79 28.48 3.68 7.21
CA LYS A 79 27.02 3.91 7.12
C LYS A 79 26.55 4.99 8.09
N GLU A 80 27.18 5.11 9.25
CA GLU A 80 26.83 6.12 10.25
C GLU A 80 27.26 7.53 9.78
N THR A 81 28.47 7.66 9.22
CA THR A 81 28.94 8.94 8.65
C THR A 81 28.09 9.42 7.48
N GLY A 82 27.62 8.52 6.62
CA GLY A 82 26.69 8.86 5.53
C GLY A 82 25.34 9.35 6.03
N LEU A 83 24.82 8.78 7.13
CA LEU A 83 23.56 9.19 7.74
C LEU A 83 23.68 10.56 8.42
N ASP A 84 24.79 10.82 9.11
CA ASP A 84 25.06 12.13 9.72
C ASP A 84 25.17 13.23 8.68
N LYS A 85 25.83 12.96 7.56
CA LYS A 85 25.88 13.90 6.44
C LYS A 85 24.47 14.24 5.93
N ARG A 86 23.65 13.22 5.66
CA ARG A 86 22.25 13.42 5.23
C ARG A 86 21.46 14.24 6.25
N PHE A 87 21.61 13.94 7.53
CA PHE A 87 20.96 14.69 8.60
C PHE A 87 21.39 16.15 8.61
N SER A 88 22.69 16.45 8.53
CA SER A 88 23.20 17.83 8.50
C SER A 88 22.61 18.62 7.33
N GLU A 89 22.55 18.04 6.12
CA GLU A 89 21.96 18.69 4.95
C GLU A 89 20.43 18.87 5.06
N ILE A 90 19.75 18.03 5.84
CA ILE A 90 18.33 18.20 6.16
C ILE A 90 18.17 19.27 7.23
N ALA A 91 19.08 19.33 8.20
CA ALA A 91 19.01 20.22 9.35
C ALA A 91 19.17 21.70 8.94
N GLU A 92 19.87 21.98 7.85
CA GLU A 92 19.91 23.32 7.23
C GLU A 92 18.51 23.86 6.92
N ALA A 93 17.54 22.98 6.63
CA ALA A 93 16.17 23.37 6.33
C ALA A 93 15.36 23.84 7.56
N PHE A 94 15.82 23.58 8.79
CA PHE A 94 15.12 24.08 9.99
C PHE A 94 15.14 25.62 10.09
N SER A 95 16.11 26.28 9.46
CA SER A 95 16.22 27.75 9.43
C SER A 95 15.63 28.38 8.16
N ALA A 96 15.06 27.59 7.26
CA ALA A 96 14.57 28.08 5.98
C ALA A 96 13.07 28.45 6.06
N ASP A 97 12.65 29.39 5.21
CA ASP A 97 11.26 29.86 5.16
C ASP A 97 10.29 28.73 4.80
N ALA A 98 9.05 28.83 5.28
CA ALA A 98 7.99 27.87 4.93
C ALA A 98 7.67 27.88 3.42
N PHE A 99 7.08 26.79 2.93
CA PHE A 99 6.66 26.67 1.53
C PHE A 99 5.27 27.26 1.26
N SER A 100 5.07 27.79 0.05
CA SER A 100 3.81 28.37 -0.43
C SER A 100 2.91 27.37 -1.17
N ALA A 101 1.68 27.79 -1.50
CA ALA A 101 0.72 27.00 -2.26
C ALA A 101 1.23 26.62 -3.66
N HIS A 102 1.93 27.54 -4.35
CA HIS A 102 2.54 27.29 -5.65
C HIS A 102 3.52 26.12 -5.61
N TRP A 103 4.30 26.07 -4.55
CA TRP A 103 5.28 25.01 -4.37
C TRP A 103 4.61 23.67 -4.07
N PHE A 104 3.54 23.68 -3.27
CA PHE A 104 2.71 22.47 -3.06
C PHE A 104 2.13 21.94 -4.38
N ARG A 105 1.58 22.82 -5.22
CA ARG A 105 1.08 22.43 -6.55
C ARG A 105 2.16 21.77 -7.38
N ALA A 106 3.38 22.33 -7.41
CA ALA A 106 4.49 21.71 -8.12
C ALA A 106 4.80 20.30 -7.60
N VAL A 107 4.89 20.12 -6.28
CA VAL A 107 5.12 18.81 -5.66
C VAL A 107 4.01 17.81 -5.98
N LEU A 108 2.76 18.25 -5.94
CA LEU A 108 1.60 17.42 -6.27
C LEU A 108 1.68 16.90 -7.71
N LEU A 109 2.20 17.72 -8.63
CA LEU A 109 2.29 17.42 -10.06
C LEU A 109 3.55 16.62 -10.45
N GLU A 110 4.70 16.82 -9.79
CA GLU A 110 5.98 16.19 -10.13
C GLU A 110 6.21 14.80 -9.50
N HIS A 111 5.43 14.43 -8.49
CA HIS A 111 5.74 13.32 -7.58
C HIS A 111 6.00 11.95 -8.26
N PRO A 112 7.04 11.16 -7.84
CA PRO A 112 8.00 11.41 -6.74
C PRO A 112 9.25 12.24 -7.12
N GLY A 113 9.28 12.84 -8.32
CA GLY A 113 10.49 13.44 -8.89
C GLY A 113 11.56 12.40 -9.21
N SER A 114 12.63 12.82 -9.90
CA SER A 114 13.77 11.96 -10.22
C SER A 114 14.77 11.85 -9.05
N GLY A 115 15.41 10.71 -8.89
CA GLY A 115 16.49 10.51 -7.92
C GLY A 115 16.45 9.15 -7.25
N SER A 116 17.46 8.87 -6.44
CA SER A 116 17.47 7.72 -5.54
C SER A 116 16.42 7.85 -4.44
N THR A 117 16.02 6.72 -3.83
CA THR A 117 15.11 6.73 -2.68
C THR A 117 15.58 7.67 -1.57
N ALA A 118 16.90 7.68 -1.28
CA ALA A 118 17.46 8.55 -0.25
C ALA A 118 17.29 10.04 -0.59
N GLU A 119 17.58 10.43 -1.84
CA GLU A 119 17.41 11.82 -2.29
C GLU A 119 15.95 12.26 -2.27
N ILE A 120 15.02 11.38 -2.64
CA ILE A 120 13.58 11.64 -2.58
C ILE A 120 13.14 11.85 -1.13
N GLU A 121 13.58 10.99 -0.21
CA GLU A 121 13.32 11.12 1.23
C GLU A 121 13.94 12.40 1.81
N ASP A 122 15.17 12.76 1.44
CA ASP A 122 15.85 13.95 1.95
C ASP A 122 15.12 15.23 1.51
N ARG A 123 14.69 15.30 0.25
CA ARG A 123 13.83 16.40 -0.22
C ARG A 123 12.49 16.44 0.53
N ALA A 124 11.89 15.29 0.81
CA ALA A 124 10.66 15.20 1.59
C ALA A 124 10.85 15.66 3.04
N PHE A 125 11.97 15.31 3.69
CA PHE A 125 12.30 15.78 5.02
C PHE A 125 12.49 17.30 5.06
N ARG A 126 13.22 17.87 4.11
CA ARG A 126 13.37 19.33 4.01
C ARG A 126 12.01 20.03 3.85
N ARG A 127 11.06 19.43 3.11
CA ARG A 127 9.68 19.91 3.01
C ARG A 127 8.95 19.95 4.33
N ILE A 128 8.90 18.81 4.99
CA ILE A 128 8.07 18.67 6.18
C ILE A 128 8.61 19.49 7.36
N ILE A 129 9.93 19.66 7.44
CA ILE A 129 10.60 20.48 8.45
C ILE A 129 10.28 21.96 8.28
N ARG A 130 10.41 22.49 7.06
CA ARG A 130 10.10 23.90 6.76
C ARG A 130 8.62 24.21 6.97
N GLY A 131 7.76 23.21 6.79
CA GLY A 131 6.32 23.37 6.88
C GLY A 131 5.74 24.19 5.74
N TRP A 132 4.48 24.57 5.91
CA TRP A 132 3.69 25.25 4.89
C TRP A 132 3.04 26.50 5.47
N LYS A 133 3.16 27.61 4.76
CA LYS A 133 2.55 28.88 5.11
C LYS A 133 2.16 29.60 3.85
N ASP A 134 0.90 30.00 3.78
CA ASP A 134 0.41 30.91 2.76
C ASP A 134 -0.94 31.50 3.20
N GLU A 135 -1.40 32.52 2.50
CA GLU A 135 -2.72 33.10 2.72
C GLU A 135 -3.82 32.22 2.10
N GLU A 136 -5.04 32.27 2.66
CA GLU A 136 -6.18 31.44 2.22
C GLU A 136 -6.51 31.64 0.73
N GLU A 137 -6.49 32.89 0.26
CA GLU A 137 -6.75 33.22 -1.13
C GLU A 137 -5.70 32.63 -2.08
N SER A 138 -4.45 32.49 -1.63
CA SER A 138 -3.36 31.90 -2.42
C SER A 138 -3.61 30.40 -2.67
N TRP A 139 -4.04 29.65 -1.65
CA TRP A 139 -4.34 28.22 -1.78
C TRP A 139 -5.50 27.96 -2.73
N ALA A 140 -6.60 28.71 -2.56
CA ALA A 140 -7.75 28.63 -3.46
C ALA A 140 -7.33 28.94 -4.90
N THR A 141 -6.74 30.11 -5.13
CA THR A 141 -6.35 30.57 -6.48
C THR A 141 -5.36 29.62 -7.17
N THR A 142 -4.39 29.09 -6.41
CA THR A 142 -3.35 28.21 -6.97
C THR A 142 -3.88 26.83 -7.34
N LEU A 143 -4.78 26.27 -6.52
CA LEU A 143 -5.25 24.89 -6.68
C LEU A 143 -6.56 24.79 -7.46
N GLN A 144 -7.33 25.89 -7.57
CA GLN A 144 -8.60 25.93 -8.31
C GLN A 144 -8.47 25.41 -9.76
N PRO A 145 -7.40 25.70 -10.52
CA PRO A 145 -7.24 25.14 -11.86
C PRO A 145 -7.25 23.61 -11.91
N LEU A 146 -6.80 22.92 -10.84
CA LEU A 146 -6.84 21.45 -10.76
C LEU A 146 -8.26 20.92 -10.53
N VAL A 147 -9.17 21.78 -10.08
CA VAL A 147 -10.58 21.48 -9.82
C VAL A 147 -11.44 21.88 -11.03
N ASP A 148 -11.20 23.04 -11.62
CA ASP A 148 -11.93 23.52 -12.80
C ASP A 148 -11.68 22.64 -14.03
N GLU A 149 -10.47 22.06 -14.10
CA GLU A 149 -10.10 21.09 -15.13
C GLU A 149 -10.80 19.73 -14.96
N ARG A 150 -11.43 19.46 -13.80
CA ARG A 150 -12.15 18.21 -13.56
C ARG A 150 -13.34 18.12 -14.49
N ALA A 151 -13.32 17.08 -15.31
CA ALA A 151 -14.46 16.65 -16.10
C ALA A 151 -14.95 15.32 -15.54
N ASP A 152 -16.26 15.12 -15.51
CA ASP A 152 -16.78 13.77 -15.50
C ASP A 152 -16.50 13.10 -16.85
N TRP A 153 -16.77 11.79 -16.94
CA TRP A 153 -16.46 11.02 -18.13
C TRP A 153 -17.21 11.53 -19.37
N ASP A 154 -18.44 12.00 -19.19
CA ASP A 154 -19.27 12.51 -20.28
C ASP A 154 -18.68 13.83 -20.82
N ALA A 155 -18.38 14.80 -19.94
CA ALA A 155 -17.76 16.06 -20.34
C ALA A 155 -16.36 15.86 -20.94
N PHE A 156 -15.61 14.85 -20.50
CA PHE A 156 -14.32 14.50 -21.11
C PHE A 156 -14.51 13.97 -22.55
N CYS A 157 -15.47 13.07 -22.76
CA CYS A 157 -15.83 12.55 -24.08
C CYS A 157 -16.36 13.64 -25.03
N ASP A 158 -17.17 14.57 -24.52
CA ASP A 158 -17.69 15.71 -25.29
C ASP A 158 -16.58 16.65 -25.74
N ARG A 159 -15.63 16.99 -24.85
CA ARG A 159 -14.43 17.77 -25.20
C ARG A 159 -13.56 17.02 -26.23
N GLY A 160 -13.41 15.71 -26.07
CA GLY A 160 -12.71 14.86 -27.03
C GLY A 160 -13.34 14.91 -28.42
N THR A 161 -14.67 14.80 -28.49
CA THR A 161 -15.44 14.89 -29.73
C THR A 161 -15.31 16.28 -30.36
N THR A 162 -15.37 17.34 -29.56
CA THR A 162 -15.16 18.72 -30.02
C THR A 162 -13.77 18.92 -30.62
N ASN A 163 -12.73 18.33 -30.01
CA ASN A 163 -11.36 18.43 -30.51
C ASN A 163 -11.20 17.78 -31.91
N VAL A 164 -11.96 16.72 -32.21
CA VAL A 164 -11.96 16.09 -33.55
C VAL A 164 -12.47 17.05 -34.63
N GLY A 165 -13.39 17.96 -34.28
CA GLY A 165 -13.94 18.97 -35.20
C GLY A 165 -13.01 20.15 -35.52
N ILE A 166 -11.83 20.24 -34.89
CA ILE A 166 -10.88 21.34 -35.13
C ILE A 166 -10.17 21.11 -36.47
N GLY A 167 -10.47 21.95 -37.47
CA GLY A 167 -9.92 21.80 -38.83
C GLY A 167 -8.41 22.08 -38.97
N ASP A 168 -7.80 22.79 -38.03
CA ASP A 168 -6.34 23.03 -38.01
C ASP A 168 -5.63 21.99 -37.15
N VAL A 169 -4.73 21.21 -37.75
CA VAL A 169 -4.06 20.08 -37.08
C VAL A 169 -3.23 20.52 -35.87
N SER A 170 -2.56 21.67 -35.95
CA SER A 170 -1.73 22.17 -34.84
C SER A 170 -2.58 22.55 -33.62
N LYS A 171 -3.69 23.27 -33.85
CA LYS A 171 -4.68 23.61 -32.83
C LYS A 171 -5.37 22.35 -32.28
N GLN A 172 -5.68 21.38 -33.13
CA GLN A 172 -6.25 20.11 -32.72
C GLN A 172 -5.32 19.35 -31.77
N LEU A 173 -4.05 19.15 -32.14
CA LEU A 173 -3.05 18.50 -31.29
C LEU A 173 -2.86 19.25 -29.97
N THR A 174 -2.82 20.58 -30.01
CA THR A 174 -2.74 21.42 -28.81
C THR A 174 -3.95 21.22 -27.89
N ALA A 175 -5.15 21.16 -28.44
CA ALA A 175 -6.38 20.95 -27.66
C ALA A 175 -6.45 19.54 -27.06
N ILE A 176 -6.05 18.52 -27.81
CA ILE A 176 -5.93 17.14 -27.31
C ILE A 176 -4.92 17.08 -26.17
N ASN A 177 -3.73 17.65 -26.34
CA ASN A 177 -2.70 17.65 -25.30
C ASN A 177 -3.19 18.37 -24.02
N LYS A 178 -3.87 19.51 -24.16
CA LYS A 178 -4.49 20.21 -23.02
C LYS A 178 -5.52 19.35 -22.29
N LEU A 179 -6.36 18.62 -23.02
CA LEU A 179 -7.35 17.71 -22.44
C LEU A 179 -6.68 16.56 -21.67
N LEU A 180 -5.61 15.97 -22.22
CA LEU A 180 -4.86 14.89 -21.57
C LEU A 180 -4.13 15.37 -20.31
N VAL A 181 -3.48 16.54 -20.36
CA VAL A 181 -2.81 17.15 -19.20
C VAL A 181 -3.82 17.46 -18.09
N ALA A 182 -5.00 18.01 -18.44
CA ALA A 182 -6.07 18.27 -17.48
C ALA A 182 -6.54 16.99 -16.78
N GLN A 183 -6.74 15.90 -17.52
CA GLN A 183 -7.11 14.60 -16.94
C GLN A 183 -6.03 14.04 -16.01
N GLU A 184 -4.76 14.16 -16.39
CA GLU A 184 -3.64 13.73 -15.56
C GLU A 184 -3.58 14.54 -14.25
N ASN A 185 -3.75 15.86 -14.34
CA ASN A 185 -3.79 16.75 -13.18
C ASN A 185 -4.94 16.40 -12.22
N ASP A 186 -6.15 16.16 -12.74
CA ASP A 186 -7.29 15.71 -11.93
C ASP A 186 -6.98 14.37 -11.24
N ALA A 187 -6.43 13.40 -11.99
CA ALA A 187 -6.05 12.11 -11.43
C ALA A 187 -5.02 12.24 -10.29
N ARG A 188 -4.05 13.15 -10.42
CA ARG A 188 -3.06 13.45 -9.36
C ARG A 188 -3.72 14.07 -8.12
N GLY A 189 -4.63 15.02 -8.30
CA GLY A 189 -5.40 15.62 -7.19
C GLY A 189 -6.25 14.58 -6.46
N LYS A 190 -7.01 13.77 -7.19
CA LYS A 190 -7.81 12.66 -6.63
C LYS A 190 -6.93 11.62 -5.92
N ALA A 191 -5.78 11.27 -6.51
CA ALA A 191 -4.83 10.34 -5.91
C ALA A 191 -4.24 10.88 -4.59
N TRP A 192 -3.96 12.18 -4.51
CA TRP A 192 -3.53 12.81 -3.27
C TRP A 192 -4.62 12.76 -2.19
N VAL A 193 -5.87 13.12 -2.51
CA VAL A 193 -6.98 13.04 -1.55
C VAL A 193 -7.19 11.60 -1.05
N ALA A 194 -7.16 10.61 -1.95
CA ALA A 194 -7.27 9.20 -1.59
C ALA A 194 -6.14 8.76 -0.65
N MET A 195 -4.92 9.21 -0.93
CA MET A 195 -3.75 8.94 -0.08
C MET A 195 -3.92 9.57 1.31
N VAL A 196 -4.38 10.82 1.41
CA VAL A 196 -4.65 11.47 2.70
C VAL A 196 -5.59 10.61 3.56
N ILE A 197 -6.71 10.17 2.98
CA ILE A 197 -7.69 9.31 3.68
C ILE A 197 -7.02 8.00 4.13
N GLN A 198 -6.22 7.37 3.27
CA GLN A 198 -5.53 6.13 3.60
C GLN A 198 -4.50 6.34 4.73
N MET A 199 -3.74 7.44 4.71
CA MET A 199 -2.79 7.75 5.77
C MET A 199 -3.49 8.02 7.10
N VAL A 200 -4.62 8.73 7.09
CA VAL A 200 -5.47 8.93 8.27
C VAL A 200 -5.91 7.59 8.86
N GLU A 201 -6.45 6.68 8.03
CA GLU A 201 -6.87 5.35 8.48
C GLU A 201 -5.69 4.50 8.97
N MET A 202 -4.52 4.60 8.33
CA MET A 202 -3.31 3.91 8.77
C MET A 202 -2.84 4.39 10.14
N ILE A 203 -2.90 5.71 10.39
CA ILE A 203 -2.54 6.28 11.69
C ILE A 203 -3.58 5.86 12.75
N ARG A 204 -4.88 5.98 12.47
CA ARG A 204 -5.96 5.50 13.36
C ARG A 204 -5.76 4.04 13.72
N PHE A 205 -5.57 3.19 12.71
CA PHE A 205 -5.31 1.78 12.89
C PHE A 205 -4.15 1.55 13.84
N ASN A 206 -3.01 2.20 13.59
CA ASN A 206 -1.81 2.00 14.40
C ASN A 206 -1.98 2.51 15.84
N LYS A 207 -2.69 3.62 16.06
CA LYS A 207 -3.00 4.13 17.40
C LYS A 207 -3.94 3.18 18.17
N VAL A 208 -4.98 2.65 17.52
CA VAL A 208 -5.86 1.62 18.11
C VAL A 208 -5.06 0.36 18.43
N TRP A 209 -4.22 -0.08 17.49
CA TRP A 209 -3.33 -1.24 17.67
C TRP A 209 -2.42 -1.07 18.89
N LYS A 210 -1.66 0.03 18.97
CA LYS A 210 -0.75 0.33 20.09
C LYS A 210 -1.46 0.48 21.43
N LYS A 211 -2.70 0.97 21.46
CA LYS A 211 -3.50 1.04 22.70
C LYS A 211 -3.74 -0.35 23.29
N HIS A 212 -3.84 -1.38 22.45
CA HIS A 212 -4.00 -2.77 22.88
C HIS A 212 -2.67 -3.48 23.20
N ASP A 213 -1.53 -2.99 22.68
CA ASP A 213 -0.21 -3.58 22.93
C ASP A 213 0.22 -3.55 24.40
N ASN A 214 -0.24 -2.55 25.16
CA ASN A 214 0.16 -2.35 26.56
C ASN A 214 -0.87 -2.90 27.58
N GLY A 215 -1.92 -3.59 27.12
CA GLY A 215 -2.99 -4.11 27.98
C GLY A 215 -2.83 -5.59 28.34
N GLY A 216 -3.37 -6.01 29.48
CA GLY A 216 -3.49 -7.43 29.82
C GLY A 216 -4.29 -8.19 28.75
N GLY A 217 -3.70 -9.23 28.16
CA GLY A 217 -4.36 -10.03 27.11
C GLY A 217 -4.06 -9.59 25.68
N ASP A 218 -3.11 -8.68 25.47
CA ASP A 218 -2.61 -8.23 24.17
C ASP A 218 -2.40 -9.39 23.17
N ARG A 219 -1.70 -10.44 23.57
CA ARG A 219 -1.36 -11.59 22.72
C ARG A 219 -2.60 -12.34 22.27
N LYS A 220 -3.60 -12.48 23.15
CA LYS A 220 -4.87 -13.14 22.81
C LYS A 220 -5.66 -12.30 21.82
N TRP A 221 -5.74 -10.99 22.06
CA TRP A 221 -6.43 -10.06 21.15
C TRP A 221 -5.78 -10.02 19.76
N LYS A 222 -4.45 -9.87 19.68
CA LYS A 222 -3.70 -9.87 18.40
C LYS A 222 -3.87 -11.18 17.65
N THR A 223 -3.79 -12.31 18.37
CA THR A 223 -3.98 -13.63 17.77
C THR A 223 -5.37 -13.75 17.17
N LYS A 224 -6.40 -13.36 17.93
CA LYS A 224 -7.80 -13.37 17.46
C LYS A 224 -8.00 -12.46 16.24
N TYR A 225 -7.49 -11.23 16.27
CA TYR A 225 -7.56 -10.32 15.12
C TYR A 225 -6.93 -10.97 13.87
N TRP A 226 -5.77 -11.62 14.00
CA TRP A 226 -5.13 -12.29 12.86
C TRP A 226 -5.92 -13.51 12.37
N GLU A 227 -6.51 -14.27 13.28
CA GLU A 227 -7.33 -15.44 12.94
C GLU A 227 -8.60 -15.02 12.21
N ASP A 228 -9.31 -14.02 12.73
CA ASP A 228 -10.53 -13.46 12.14
C ASP A 228 -10.24 -12.88 10.74
N GLY A 229 -9.18 -12.08 10.60
CA GLY A 229 -8.78 -11.51 9.31
C GLY A 229 -8.35 -12.56 8.29
N CYS A 230 -7.54 -13.55 8.69
CA CYS A 230 -7.13 -14.63 7.81
C CYS A 230 -8.34 -15.47 7.35
N ARG A 231 -9.29 -15.72 8.25
CA ARG A 231 -10.54 -16.42 7.95
C ARG A 231 -11.40 -15.65 6.97
N GLU A 232 -11.50 -14.34 7.12
CA GLU A 232 -12.26 -13.45 6.23
C GLU A 232 -11.65 -13.39 4.81
N GLU A 233 -10.32 -13.35 4.67
CA GLU A 233 -9.67 -13.41 3.36
C GLU A 233 -9.72 -14.80 2.71
N ASN A 234 -9.85 -15.85 3.53
CA ASN A 234 -9.79 -17.26 3.10
C ASN A 234 -11.09 -18.02 3.37
N LYS A 235 -12.26 -17.37 3.22
CA LYS A 235 -13.58 -17.92 3.59
C LYS A 235 -13.82 -19.35 3.10
N ARG A 236 -13.47 -19.63 1.84
CA ARG A 236 -13.66 -20.96 1.24
C ARG A 236 -12.80 -22.03 1.94
N LEU A 237 -11.53 -21.72 2.22
CA LEU A 237 -10.63 -22.65 2.90
C LEU A 237 -11.13 -22.97 4.32
N TYR A 238 -11.52 -21.95 5.07
CA TYR A 238 -12.01 -22.13 6.43
C TYR A 238 -13.37 -22.85 6.48
N ARG A 239 -14.29 -22.56 5.55
CA ARG A 239 -15.55 -23.32 5.41
C ARG A 239 -15.28 -24.80 5.16
N ASN A 240 -14.34 -25.13 4.27
CA ASN A 240 -13.98 -26.52 4.03
C ASN A 240 -13.34 -27.16 5.27
N TRP A 241 -12.48 -26.42 5.97
CA TRP A 241 -11.81 -26.91 7.17
C TRP A 241 -12.77 -27.16 8.34
N ASP A 242 -13.75 -26.27 8.56
CA ASP A 242 -14.75 -26.40 9.62
C ASP A 242 -15.62 -27.65 9.42
N ASN A 243 -15.96 -27.96 8.16
CA ASN A 243 -16.81 -29.11 7.79
C ASN A 243 -16.04 -30.43 7.60
N ALA A 244 -14.71 -30.39 7.63
CA ALA A 244 -13.88 -31.57 7.39
C ALA A 244 -13.79 -32.49 8.61
N ILE A 245 -13.62 -33.78 8.35
CA ILE A 245 -13.41 -34.85 9.34
C ILE A 245 -12.22 -35.74 8.94
N GLY A 246 -11.66 -36.49 9.90
CA GLY A 246 -10.59 -37.45 9.65
C GLY A 246 -9.33 -36.88 8.99
N SER A 247 -8.72 -37.66 8.09
CA SER A 247 -7.49 -37.31 7.38
C SER A 247 -7.61 -36.05 6.52
N HIS A 248 -8.80 -35.78 5.96
CA HIS A 248 -9.05 -34.55 5.20
C HIS A 248 -8.96 -33.31 6.10
N LYS A 249 -9.45 -33.40 7.34
CA LYS A 249 -9.32 -32.30 8.32
C LYS A 249 -7.85 -32.03 8.67
N GLU A 250 -7.02 -33.06 8.79
CA GLU A 250 -5.60 -32.90 9.07
C GLU A 250 -4.86 -32.20 7.93
N ALA A 251 -5.15 -32.58 6.68
CA ALA A 251 -4.60 -31.93 5.48
C ALA A 251 -4.99 -30.45 5.42
N LEU A 252 -6.28 -30.14 5.62
CA LEU A 252 -6.76 -28.76 5.66
C LEU A 252 -6.20 -27.97 6.85
N THR A 253 -5.98 -28.61 8.00
CA THR A 253 -5.35 -27.96 9.17
C THR A 253 -3.94 -27.49 8.85
N LYS A 254 -3.14 -28.32 8.14
CA LYS A 254 -1.80 -27.91 7.68
C LYS A 254 -1.89 -26.73 6.72
N LYS A 255 -2.85 -26.75 5.79
CA LYS A 255 -3.07 -25.66 4.81
C LYS A 255 -3.51 -24.36 5.49
N VAL A 256 -4.49 -24.42 6.40
CA VAL A 256 -4.95 -23.29 7.22
C VAL A 256 -3.80 -22.71 8.03
N LYS A 257 -3.00 -23.55 8.70
CA LYS A 257 -1.83 -23.09 9.46
C LYS A 257 -0.82 -22.37 8.57
N LYS A 258 -0.53 -22.90 7.36
CA LYS A 258 0.36 -22.25 6.40
C LYS A 258 -0.17 -20.88 5.96
N GLN A 259 -1.46 -20.80 5.62
CA GLN A 259 -2.10 -19.54 5.22
C GLN A 259 -2.13 -18.52 6.35
N TYR A 260 -2.45 -18.95 7.58
CA TYR A 260 -2.40 -18.09 8.76
C TYR A 260 -1.00 -17.51 9.00
N GLN A 261 0.06 -18.32 8.90
CA GLN A 261 1.42 -17.82 9.09
C GLN A 261 1.84 -16.84 7.98
N ALA A 262 1.45 -17.09 6.73
CA ALA A 262 1.70 -16.17 5.62
C ALA A 262 0.98 -14.83 5.82
N TYR A 263 -0.32 -14.89 6.11
CA TYR A 263 -1.15 -13.72 6.43
C TYR A 263 -0.56 -12.93 7.60
N LYS A 264 -0.23 -13.61 8.71
CA LYS A 264 0.38 -12.98 9.89
C LYS A 264 1.68 -12.25 9.55
N ARG A 265 2.60 -12.88 8.80
CA ARG A 265 3.87 -12.24 8.38
C ARG A 265 3.60 -11.01 7.52
N GLN A 266 2.68 -11.10 6.56
CA GLN A 266 2.28 -9.98 5.71
C GLN A 266 1.71 -8.82 6.54
N GLN A 267 0.78 -9.10 7.44
CA GLN A 267 0.18 -8.08 8.31
C GLN A 267 1.21 -7.46 9.27
N GLN A 268 2.12 -8.26 9.84
CA GLN A 268 3.21 -7.74 10.65
C GLN A 268 4.14 -6.83 9.84
N HIS A 269 4.44 -7.19 8.60
CA HIS A 269 5.21 -6.32 7.71
C HIS A 269 4.49 -5.00 7.44
N ILE A 270 3.19 -5.06 7.09
CA ILE A 270 2.34 -3.88 6.88
C ILE A 270 2.28 -2.99 8.12
N LEU A 271 2.19 -3.59 9.32
CA LEU A 271 2.22 -2.82 10.56
C LEU A 271 3.54 -2.08 10.75
N LYS A 272 4.66 -2.78 10.53
CA LYS A 272 6.00 -2.21 10.68
C LYS A 272 6.24 -1.08 9.69
N THR A 273 5.72 -1.16 8.45
CA THR A 273 5.86 -0.07 7.47
C THR A 273 5.02 1.17 7.82
N ARG A 274 3.97 1.03 8.65
CA ARG A 274 3.14 2.15 9.13
C ARG A 274 3.70 2.86 10.36
N GLU A 275 4.58 2.23 11.14
CA GLU A 275 5.14 2.85 12.36
C GLU A 275 5.88 4.17 12.09
N PRO A 276 6.72 4.30 11.05
CA PRO A 276 7.37 5.58 10.74
C PRO A 276 6.38 6.68 10.34
N LEU A 277 5.27 6.33 9.69
CA LEU A 277 4.22 7.29 9.36
C LEU A 277 3.61 7.90 10.63
N VAL A 278 3.37 7.08 11.65
CA VAL A 278 2.85 7.57 12.94
C VAL A 278 3.88 8.45 13.63
N ALA A 279 5.16 8.06 13.64
CA ALA A 279 6.21 8.89 14.20
C ALA A 279 6.31 10.24 13.47
N LEU A 280 6.26 10.24 12.13
CA LEU A 280 6.20 11.48 11.35
C LEU A 280 4.99 12.34 11.73
N TYR A 281 3.81 11.76 11.88
CA TYR A 281 2.61 12.50 12.27
C TYR A 281 2.71 13.05 13.69
N ASP A 282 3.24 12.25 14.62
CA ASP A 282 3.45 12.67 16.00
C ASP A 282 4.50 13.80 16.09
N CYS A 283 5.48 13.87 15.19
CA CYS A 283 6.43 14.99 15.16
C CYS A 283 5.85 16.22 14.42
N PHE A 284 5.32 16.04 13.21
CA PHE A 284 5.03 17.13 12.26
C PHE A 284 3.54 17.43 12.05
N GLY A 285 2.65 16.64 12.64
CA GLY A 285 1.20 16.78 12.50
C GLY A 285 0.72 16.64 11.05
N ALA A 286 -0.19 17.52 10.65
CA ALA A 286 -0.83 17.46 9.34
C ALA A 286 0.11 17.73 8.15
N ALA A 287 1.30 18.29 8.39
CA ALA A 287 2.30 18.51 7.33
C ALA A 287 2.71 17.20 6.62
N VAL A 288 2.60 16.06 7.30
CA VAL A 288 2.85 14.72 6.74
C VAL A 288 1.93 14.42 5.55
N PHE A 289 0.70 14.93 5.55
CA PHE A 289 -0.25 14.67 4.48
C PHE A 289 0.03 15.47 3.20
N MET A 290 0.92 16.47 3.29
CA MET A 290 1.26 17.34 2.16
C MET A 290 2.27 16.72 1.18
N ASP A 291 2.84 15.55 1.51
CA ASP A 291 3.80 14.87 0.64
C ASP A 291 3.53 13.37 0.54
N ARG A 292 3.40 12.90 -0.70
CA ARG A 292 3.10 11.50 -1.02
C ARG A 292 4.25 10.55 -0.73
N VAL A 293 5.49 11.05 -0.55
CA VAL A 293 6.65 10.23 -0.14
C VAL A 293 6.38 9.51 1.18
N TRP A 294 5.54 10.08 2.06
CA TRP A 294 5.25 9.51 3.37
C TRP A 294 4.23 8.38 3.34
N TYR A 295 3.50 8.23 2.24
CA TYR A 295 2.54 7.14 2.10
C TYR A 295 3.26 5.78 2.10
N PRO A 296 2.98 4.88 3.05
CA PRO A 296 3.64 3.58 3.14
C PRO A 296 3.01 2.61 2.12
N ARG A 297 3.29 2.85 0.84
CA ARG A 297 3.11 1.86 -0.23
C ARG A 297 4.38 1.01 -0.35
N ASP A 298 4.45 0.11 -1.32
CA ASP A 298 5.58 -0.78 -1.63
C ASP A 298 6.91 -0.05 -1.98
N GLN A 299 7.03 1.23 -1.66
CA GLN A 299 8.29 1.98 -1.72
C GLN A 299 9.22 1.49 -0.61
N ARG A 300 10.29 0.80 -1.04
CA ARG A 300 11.42 0.48 -0.18
C ARG A 300 12.02 1.79 0.34
N ARG A 301 12.09 1.94 1.66
CA ARG A 301 12.77 3.07 2.33
C ARG A 301 14.27 2.97 2.19
N SER A 302 14.98 4.11 2.27
CA SER A 302 16.44 4.10 2.26
C SER A 302 17.00 3.40 3.51
N GLY A 303 18.22 2.87 3.38
CA GLY A 303 18.95 2.35 4.54
C GLY A 303 19.13 3.46 5.58
N GLY A 304 18.82 3.18 6.85
CA GLY A 304 18.92 4.16 7.93
C GLY A 304 17.75 5.14 8.06
N TYR A 305 16.70 5.04 7.22
CA TYR A 305 15.52 5.92 7.27
C TYR A 305 14.94 6.09 8.68
N VAL A 306 14.77 5.00 9.44
CA VAL A 306 14.21 5.07 10.81
C VAL A 306 15.13 5.85 11.76
N LYS A 307 16.45 5.66 11.66
CA LYS A 307 17.43 6.39 12.46
C LYS A 307 17.44 7.89 12.08
N LEU A 308 17.35 8.19 10.79
CA LEU A 308 17.27 9.57 10.30
C LEU A 308 16.00 10.26 10.81
N LEU A 309 14.84 9.60 10.70
CA LEU A 309 13.57 10.09 11.26
C LEU A 309 13.69 10.38 12.76
N GLN A 310 14.31 9.48 13.53
CA GLN A 310 14.52 9.71 14.97
C GLN A 310 15.39 10.94 15.24
N LYS A 311 16.49 11.14 14.48
CA LYS A 311 17.34 12.34 14.60
C LYS A 311 16.55 13.62 14.27
N VAL A 312 15.82 13.60 13.15
CA VAL A 312 14.98 14.72 12.69
C VAL A 312 13.88 15.07 13.71
N CYS A 313 13.20 14.07 14.28
CA CYS A 313 12.19 14.30 15.32
C CYS A 313 12.80 14.80 16.63
N LYS A 314 14.03 14.41 16.97
CA LYS A 314 14.71 14.85 18.20
C LYS A 314 15.15 16.31 18.12
N GLU A 315 15.55 16.77 16.95
CA GLU A 315 16.03 18.15 16.71
C GLU A 315 14.88 19.16 16.55
N GLN A 316 13.62 18.73 16.74
CA GLN A 316 12.49 19.61 16.53
C GLN A 316 12.53 20.81 17.51
N ARG A 317 12.51 22.01 16.94
CA ARG A 317 12.70 23.29 17.63
C ARG A 317 11.50 23.69 18.51
N GLU A 318 11.71 24.67 19.39
CA GLU A 318 10.65 25.27 20.22
C GLU A 318 9.51 25.89 19.39
N ASP A 319 9.80 26.37 18.18
CA ASP A 319 8.84 26.93 17.22
C ASP A 319 7.98 25.86 16.51
N ALA A 320 8.23 24.57 16.75
CA ALA A 320 7.54 23.47 16.09
C ALA A 320 6.01 23.54 16.25
N ALA A 321 5.51 24.07 17.37
CA ALA A 321 4.08 24.23 17.60
C ALA A 321 3.44 25.24 16.63
N GLU A 322 4.10 26.36 16.36
CA GLU A 322 3.63 27.38 15.41
C GLU A 322 3.67 26.82 13.98
N THR A 323 4.80 26.21 13.59
CA THR A 323 4.97 25.59 12.27
C THR A 323 3.94 24.48 12.03
N ARG A 324 3.64 23.65 13.04
CA ARG A 324 2.58 22.62 12.97
C ARG A 324 1.20 23.25 12.78
N THR A 325 0.90 24.33 13.50
CA THR A 325 -0.39 25.03 13.39
C THR A 325 -0.57 25.63 12.01
N ALA A 326 0.43 26.37 11.51
CA ALA A 326 0.44 26.95 10.17
C ALA A 326 0.31 25.88 9.07
N SER A 327 1.04 24.77 9.22
CA SER A 327 0.97 23.65 8.26
C SER A 327 -0.38 22.94 8.30
N THR A 328 -1.02 22.85 9.48
CA THR A 328 -2.37 22.28 9.63
C THR A 328 -3.40 23.15 8.94
N THR A 329 -3.34 24.47 9.12
CA THR A 329 -4.20 25.41 8.40
C THR A 329 -4.00 25.29 6.89
N SER A 330 -2.75 25.33 6.41
CA SER A 330 -2.42 25.19 4.99
C SER A 330 -2.92 23.87 4.39
N PHE A 331 -2.76 22.76 5.11
CA PHE A 331 -3.28 21.45 4.69
C PHE A 331 -4.81 21.45 4.56
N LEU A 332 -5.52 22.00 5.53
CA LEU A 332 -6.98 22.08 5.47
C LEU A 332 -7.46 23.00 4.34
N LEU A 333 -6.76 24.10 4.06
CA LEU A 333 -7.03 24.96 2.92
C LEU A 333 -6.87 24.22 1.59
N ALA A 334 -5.76 23.50 1.41
CA ALA A 334 -5.54 22.67 0.22
C ALA A 334 -6.63 21.57 0.09
N LEU A 335 -7.00 20.94 1.20
CA LEU A 335 -8.01 19.89 1.21
C LEU A 335 -9.42 20.42 0.89
N LYS A 336 -9.78 21.62 1.36
CA LYS A 336 -11.05 22.28 1.03
C LYS A 336 -11.21 22.52 -0.47
N VAL A 337 -10.11 22.86 -1.16
CA VAL A 337 -10.13 23.07 -2.61
C VAL A 337 -10.21 21.72 -3.34
N LEU A 338 -9.37 20.77 -2.95
CA LEU A 338 -9.18 19.54 -3.73
C LEU A 338 -10.18 18.42 -3.41
N ALA A 339 -10.87 18.47 -2.28
CA ALA A 339 -11.78 17.41 -1.82
C ALA A 339 -13.21 17.91 -1.59
N THR A 340 -14.11 16.99 -1.26
CA THR A 340 -15.49 17.32 -0.89
C THR A 340 -15.57 17.67 0.59
N ASP A 341 -16.61 18.42 0.98
CA ASP A 341 -16.88 18.78 2.39
C ASP A 341 -16.92 17.56 3.32
N LYS A 342 -17.41 16.42 2.83
CA LYS A 342 -17.43 15.16 3.59
C LYS A 342 -16.02 14.69 3.95
N VAL A 343 -15.08 14.77 3.00
CA VAL A 343 -13.67 14.40 3.25
C VAL A 343 -13.02 15.40 4.18
N VAL A 344 -13.25 16.70 3.98
CA VAL A 344 -12.74 17.76 4.86
C VAL A 344 -13.22 17.55 6.30
N GLY A 345 -14.52 17.32 6.50
CA GLY A 345 -15.10 17.07 7.83
C GLY A 345 -14.54 15.80 8.48
N TYR A 346 -14.40 14.72 7.70
CA TYR A 346 -13.82 13.46 8.17
C TYR A 346 -12.36 13.63 8.63
N VAL A 347 -11.53 14.33 7.87
CA VAL A 347 -10.11 14.60 8.21
C VAL A 347 -10.01 15.58 9.38
N THR A 348 -10.85 16.61 9.41
CA THR A 348 -10.89 17.58 10.53
C THR A 348 -11.22 16.89 11.85
N ALA A 349 -12.18 15.96 11.85
CA ALA A 349 -12.50 15.16 13.02
C ALA A 349 -11.32 14.31 13.49
N PHE A 350 -10.57 13.71 12.55
CA PHE A 350 -9.34 12.99 12.87
C PHE A 350 -8.29 13.90 13.54
N LEU A 351 -8.02 15.08 12.97
CA LEU A 351 -7.03 16.00 13.54
C LEU A 351 -7.42 16.49 14.93
N ALA A 352 -8.72 16.66 15.20
CA ALA A 352 -9.24 17.03 16.52
C ALA A 352 -9.12 15.91 17.55
N GLU A 353 -9.33 14.66 17.14
CA GLU A 353 -9.22 13.46 17.99
C GLU A 353 -7.76 13.09 18.30
N TYR A 354 -6.88 13.17 17.29
CA TYR A 354 -5.47 12.79 17.37
C TYR A 354 -4.56 14.01 17.38
N LYS A 355 -4.79 14.91 18.35
CA LYS A 355 -3.90 16.05 18.56
C LYS A 355 -2.49 15.54 18.86
N VAL A 356 -1.51 16.16 18.19
CA VAL A 356 -0.10 15.94 18.50
C VAL A 356 0.14 16.41 19.94
N VAL A 357 0.63 15.52 20.78
CA VAL A 357 1.00 15.86 22.17
C VAL A 357 2.25 16.74 22.07
N THR A 358 2.08 18.02 22.41
CA THR A 358 3.16 19.02 22.46
C THR A 358 4.09 18.80 23.63
#